data_AF-A0A3M6PUG7-F1
#
_entry.id   AF-A0A3M6PUG7-F1
#
_cell.length_a   1.000
_cell.length_b   1.000
_cell.length_c   1.000
_cell.angle_alpha   90.00
_cell.angle_beta   90.00
_cell.angle_gamma   90.00
#
_symmetry.space_group_name_H-M   'P 1'
#
loop_
_entity.id
_entity.type
_entity.pdbx_description
1 polymer ?
#
loop_
_entity_poly.entity_id
_entity_poly.type
_entity_poly.pdbx_seq_one_letter_code
_entity_poly.pdbx_strand_id
1 'polypeptide(L)'
;MPAIAAPLSALLPSLVPLQATRWQPYAQWLAQQVSPPKSYRAHPLASEAELQALKKDFEKTVGITLGRYIRLQRIAHLLAPRPPEGQQALEVAWLQTPLGPMLAVFSPQGLSLLEFPERKMLETELLALQKAFGSGFIWRETARSRALQQELVEYFAGARPTFATALAPVGTPFQQQVWRQLQTIPYGQTRSYRQQAQAIGKPQAVRAVAASNGQNKIAILIPCHRVIGSDGRLTGYAGGLERKKALLDLESGASATLF
;
A
#
# COMPACT_ATOMS: atom_id res chain seq x y z
N MET A 1 -17.00 14.71 18.09
CA MET A 1 -17.33 13.64 17.12
C MET A 1 -16.05 13.29 16.39
N PRO A 2 -15.59 12.02 16.36
CA PRO A 2 -14.38 11.71 15.60
C PRO A 2 -14.71 11.89 14.12
N ALA A 3 -13.82 12.57 13.40
CA ALA A 3 -13.94 12.75 11.96
C ALA A 3 -14.07 11.36 11.32
N ILE A 4 -15.13 11.15 10.54
CA ILE A 4 -15.24 9.97 9.69
C ILE A 4 -13.99 9.98 8.83
N ALA A 5 -13.09 9.00 9.03
CA ALA A 5 -11.90 8.83 8.21
C ALA A 5 -12.35 8.91 6.75
N ALA A 6 -11.85 9.91 6.04
CA ALA A 6 -12.41 10.24 4.74
C ALA A 6 -12.26 9.01 3.81
N PRO A 7 -13.35 8.56 3.16
CA PRO A 7 -13.28 7.41 2.26
C PRO A 7 -12.20 7.62 1.20
N LEU A 8 -11.69 6.56 0.57
CA LEU A 8 -10.66 6.68 -0.48
C LEU A 8 -11.09 7.64 -1.62
N SER A 9 -12.40 7.86 -1.80
CA SER A 9 -12.96 8.88 -2.70
C SER A 9 -12.59 10.32 -2.33
N ALA A 10 -12.29 10.61 -1.07
CA ALA A 10 -11.76 11.91 -0.63
C ALA A 10 -10.29 12.12 -1.02
N LEU A 11 -9.57 11.06 -1.39
CA LEU A 11 -8.21 11.13 -1.93
C LEU A 11 -8.17 11.13 -3.46
N LEU A 12 -9.31 10.94 -4.13
CA LEU A 12 -9.39 11.12 -5.58
C LEU A 12 -9.37 12.62 -5.87
N PRO A 13 -8.37 13.14 -6.60
CA PRO A 13 -8.38 14.54 -6.98
C PRO A 13 -9.60 14.84 -7.85
N SER A 14 -10.12 16.06 -7.77
CA SER A 14 -11.29 16.46 -8.55
C SER A 14 -11.01 16.38 -10.06
N LEU A 15 -11.97 15.86 -10.84
CA LEU A 15 -11.93 15.91 -12.30
C LEU A 15 -12.43 17.25 -12.86
N VAL A 16 -12.92 18.17 -12.03
CA VAL A 16 -13.41 19.49 -12.47
C VAL A 16 -12.38 20.26 -13.31
N PRO A 17 -11.08 20.32 -12.98
CA PRO A 17 -10.08 20.97 -13.83
C PRO A 17 -9.98 20.35 -15.23
N LEU A 18 -10.14 19.02 -15.33
CA LEU A 18 -10.11 18.32 -16.61
C LEU A 18 -11.36 18.61 -17.46
N GLN A 19 -12.52 18.83 -16.82
CA GLN A 19 -13.76 19.22 -17.49
C GLN A 19 -13.68 20.59 -18.17
N ALA A 20 -12.78 21.47 -17.74
CA ALA A 20 -12.54 22.77 -18.36
C ALA A 20 -11.60 22.69 -19.59
N THR A 21 -11.23 21.49 -20.03
CA THR A 21 -10.33 21.27 -21.18
C THR A 21 -11.05 20.52 -22.31
N ARG A 22 -10.35 20.30 -23.44
CA ARG A 22 -10.84 19.43 -24.52
C ARG A 22 -11.16 17.98 -24.09
N TRP A 23 -10.72 17.59 -22.89
CA TRP A 23 -10.98 16.27 -22.30
C TRP A 23 -12.28 16.20 -21.50
N GLN A 24 -13.15 17.22 -21.57
CA GLN A 24 -14.48 17.21 -20.95
C GLN A 24 -15.26 15.91 -21.22
N PRO A 25 -15.36 15.37 -22.46
CA PRO A 25 -16.09 14.12 -22.71
C PRO A 25 -15.49 12.93 -21.94
N TYR A 26 -14.17 12.82 -21.90
CA TYR A 26 -13.47 11.77 -21.17
C TYR A 26 -13.70 11.90 -19.65
N ALA A 27 -13.64 13.12 -19.11
CA ALA A 27 -13.87 13.40 -17.70
C ALA A 27 -15.30 13.03 -17.27
N GLN A 28 -16.30 13.36 -18.10
CA GLN A 28 -17.70 13.00 -17.88
C GLN A 28 -17.91 11.49 -17.94
N TRP A 29 -17.38 10.83 -18.96
CA TRP A 29 -17.44 9.37 -19.07
C TRP A 29 -16.85 8.69 -17.84
N LEU A 30 -15.67 9.14 -17.39
CA LEU A 30 -14.97 8.55 -16.25
C LEU A 30 -15.74 8.72 -14.93
N ALA A 31 -16.42 9.86 -14.76
CA ALA A 31 -17.25 10.15 -13.60
C ALA A 31 -18.55 9.31 -13.56
N GLN A 32 -19.06 8.88 -14.73
CA GLN A 32 -20.29 8.09 -14.86
C GLN A 32 -20.07 6.57 -14.68
N GLN A 33 -18.83 6.11 -14.54
CA GLN A 33 -18.53 4.67 -14.41
C GLN A 33 -18.98 4.13 -13.05
N VAL A 34 -20.12 3.43 -13.02
CA VAL A 34 -20.64 2.73 -11.83
C VAL A 34 -19.63 1.71 -11.30
N SER A 35 -19.02 0.94 -12.22
CA SER A 35 -17.86 0.10 -11.93
C SER A 35 -16.63 0.72 -12.60
N PRO A 36 -15.57 1.06 -11.84
CA PRO A 36 -14.43 1.75 -12.43
C PRO A 36 -13.73 0.89 -13.49
N PRO A 37 -13.29 1.49 -14.60
CA PRO A 37 -12.75 0.73 -15.73
C PRO A 37 -11.40 0.11 -15.36
N LYS A 38 -11.13 -1.10 -15.86
CA LYS A 38 -9.81 -1.75 -15.67
C LYS A 38 -8.68 -1.01 -16.40
N SER A 39 -9.02 -0.24 -17.44
CA SER A 39 -8.09 0.46 -18.31
C SER A 39 -8.69 1.79 -18.76
N TYR A 40 -7.86 2.83 -18.81
CA TYR A 40 -8.21 4.12 -19.42
C TYR A 40 -8.53 4.00 -20.92
N ARG A 41 -8.16 2.89 -21.58
CA ARG A 41 -8.53 2.59 -22.97
C ARG A 41 -9.98 2.11 -23.13
N ALA A 42 -10.74 1.98 -22.04
CA ALA A 42 -12.16 1.64 -22.11
C ALA A 42 -13.00 2.77 -22.74
N HIS A 43 -12.50 4.02 -22.75
CA HIS A 43 -13.05 5.08 -23.56
C HIS A 43 -12.40 5.07 -24.95
N PRO A 44 -13.17 5.16 -26.04
CA PRO A 44 -12.60 5.23 -27.38
C PRO A 44 -11.75 6.50 -27.54
N LEU A 45 -10.56 6.34 -28.09
CA LEU A 45 -9.65 7.43 -28.48
C LEU A 45 -9.28 7.20 -29.96
N ALA A 46 -9.17 8.26 -30.72
CA ALA A 46 -8.93 8.25 -32.17
C ALA A 46 -7.51 7.77 -32.53
N SER A 47 -6.53 7.92 -31.63
CA SER A 47 -5.15 7.47 -31.89
C SER A 47 -4.32 7.29 -30.62
N GLU A 48 -3.16 6.64 -30.76
CA GLU A 48 -2.18 6.55 -29.66
C GLU A 48 -1.60 7.94 -29.31
N ALA A 49 -1.44 8.83 -30.28
CA ALA A 49 -1.02 10.21 -30.05
C ALA A 49 -2.03 10.97 -29.16
N GLU A 50 -3.32 10.74 -29.38
CA GLU A 50 -4.37 11.30 -28.55
C GLU A 50 -4.32 10.75 -27.11
N LEU A 51 -4.08 9.45 -26.94
CA LEU A 51 -3.90 8.83 -25.63
C LEU A 51 -2.71 9.42 -24.86
N GLN A 52 -1.58 9.66 -25.53
CA GLN A 52 -0.42 10.28 -24.88
C GLN A 52 -0.70 11.73 -24.48
N ALA A 53 -1.42 12.48 -25.31
CA ALA A 53 -1.85 13.82 -24.98
C ALA A 53 -2.81 13.84 -23.78
N LEU A 54 -3.77 12.91 -23.71
CA LEU A 54 -4.66 12.77 -22.57
C LEU A 54 -3.88 12.49 -21.29
N LYS A 55 -2.94 11.53 -21.31
CA LYS A 55 -2.12 11.21 -20.13
C LYS A 55 -1.36 12.42 -19.61
N LYS A 56 -0.72 13.17 -20.52
CA LYS A 56 0.07 14.36 -20.21
C LYS A 56 -0.81 15.47 -19.63
N ASP A 57 -1.91 15.79 -20.30
CA ASP A 57 -2.81 16.85 -19.86
C ASP A 57 -3.49 16.47 -18.54
N PHE A 58 -3.93 15.22 -18.40
CA PHE A 58 -4.52 14.70 -17.16
C PHE A 58 -3.58 14.87 -15.98
N GLU A 59 -2.31 14.45 -16.11
CA GLU A 59 -1.34 14.59 -15.03
C GLU A 59 -1.09 16.06 -14.67
N LYS A 60 -1.00 16.93 -15.68
CA LYS A 60 -0.84 18.37 -15.49
C LYS A 60 -2.04 19.01 -14.77
N THR A 61 -3.28 18.61 -15.09
CA THR A 61 -4.49 19.24 -14.55
C THR A 61 -4.98 18.63 -13.24
N VAL A 62 -4.86 17.30 -13.10
CA VAL A 62 -5.38 16.53 -11.96
C VAL A 62 -4.29 16.32 -10.90
N GLY A 63 -3.02 16.53 -11.25
CA GLY A 63 -1.88 16.41 -10.34
C GLY A 63 -1.41 14.97 -10.10
N ILE A 64 -2.03 13.97 -10.74
CA ILE A 64 -1.62 12.56 -10.69
C ILE A 64 -1.75 11.92 -12.06
N THR A 65 -0.95 10.89 -12.35
CA THR A 65 -1.06 10.13 -13.60
C THR A 65 -2.46 9.52 -13.77
N LEU A 66 -2.95 9.47 -15.00
CA LEU A 66 -4.23 8.83 -15.31
C LEU A 66 -4.30 7.37 -14.84
N GLY A 67 -3.21 6.61 -14.99
CA GLY A 67 -3.14 5.24 -14.49
C GLY A 67 -3.21 5.13 -12.96
N ARG A 68 -2.70 6.13 -12.22
CA ARG A 68 -2.86 6.21 -10.75
C ARG A 68 -4.30 6.52 -10.39
N TYR A 69 -4.93 7.48 -11.06
CA TYR A 69 -6.33 7.83 -10.82
C TYR A 69 -7.28 6.62 -10.98
N ILE A 70 -7.18 5.90 -12.11
CA ILE A 70 -8.02 4.71 -12.38
C ILE A 70 -7.84 3.64 -11.29
N ARG A 71 -6.61 3.42 -10.82
CA ARG A 71 -6.33 2.47 -9.73
C ARG A 71 -6.98 2.91 -8.42
N LEU A 72 -6.83 4.18 -8.04
CA LEU A 72 -7.45 4.71 -6.83
C LEU A 72 -8.97 4.62 -6.91
N GLN A 73 -9.57 4.88 -8.08
CA GLN A 73 -11.01 4.76 -8.28
C GLN A 73 -11.49 3.31 -8.07
N ARG A 74 -10.77 2.33 -8.60
CA ARG A 74 -11.04 0.89 -8.38
C ARG A 74 -10.92 0.48 -6.92
N ILE A 75 -9.88 0.94 -6.22
CA ILE A 75 -9.71 0.69 -4.80
C ILE A 75 -10.86 1.33 -4.01
N ALA A 76 -11.24 2.57 -4.32
CA ALA A 76 -12.34 3.26 -3.65
C ALA A 76 -13.66 2.50 -3.82
N HIS A 77 -13.93 2.01 -5.03
CA HIS A 77 -15.09 1.18 -5.31
C HIS A 77 -15.05 -0.15 -4.56
N LEU A 78 -13.90 -0.82 -4.45
CA LEU A 78 -13.76 -2.07 -3.70
C LEU A 78 -13.98 -1.89 -2.20
N LEU A 79 -13.60 -0.73 -1.65
CA LEU A 79 -13.74 -0.41 -0.23
C LEU A 79 -15.08 0.25 0.12
N ALA A 80 -15.97 0.48 -0.85
CA ALA A 80 -17.28 1.08 -0.66
C ALA A 80 -18.35 0.13 -0.07
N PRO A 81 -18.42 -1.17 -0.45
CA PRO A 81 -19.44 -2.08 0.04
C PRO A 81 -19.25 -2.33 1.54
N ARG A 82 -20.32 -2.10 2.30
CA ARG A 82 -20.38 -2.46 3.72
C ARG A 82 -20.96 -3.86 3.86
N PRO A 83 -20.36 -4.75 4.68
CA PRO A 83 -20.99 -6.02 4.97
C PRO A 83 -22.35 -5.80 5.68
N PRO A 84 -23.31 -6.73 5.53
CA PRO A 84 -24.57 -6.70 6.27
C PRO A 84 -24.35 -6.53 7.77
N GLU A 85 -25.29 -5.86 8.42
CA GLU A 85 -25.24 -5.62 9.86
C GLU A 85 -25.14 -6.95 10.63
N GLY A 86 -24.21 -7.04 11.58
CA GLY A 86 -23.95 -8.27 12.34
C GLY A 86 -22.93 -9.24 11.73
N GLN A 87 -22.45 -9.02 10.49
CA GLN A 87 -21.33 -9.80 9.94
C GLN A 87 -19.97 -9.23 10.34
N GLN A 88 -19.01 -10.13 10.53
CA GLN A 88 -17.63 -9.77 10.77
C GLN A 88 -17.07 -9.02 9.55
N ALA A 89 -16.31 -7.95 9.79
CA ALA A 89 -15.86 -7.04 8.74
C ALA A 89 -14.35 -6.82 8.83
N LEU A 90 -13.73 -6.53 7.69
CA LEU A 90 -12.37 -6.02 7.63
C LEU A 90 -12.41 -4.51 7.88
N GLU A 91 -11.86 -4.08 9.02
CA GLU A 91 -11.82 -2.67 9.40
C GLU A 91 -10.74 -1.95 8.60
N VAL A 92 -11.11 -0.81 8.02
CA VAL A 92 -10.23 0.00 7.17
C VAL A 92 -10.04 1.37 7.78
N ALA A 93 -8.78 1.80 7.86
CA ALA A 93 -8.40 3.12 8.36
C ALA A 93 -7.26 3.72 7.53
N TRP A 94 -7.24 5.05 7.46
CA TRP A 94 -6.08 5.80 6.98
C TRP A 94 -5.13 6.08 8.13
N LEU A 95 -3.86 5.82 7.91
CA LEU A 95 -2.79 6.18 8.83
C LEU A 95 -1.85 7.15 8.15
N GLN A 96 -1.47 8.20 8.87
CA GLN A 96 -0.54 9.21 8.39
C GLN A 96 0.89 8.81 8.75
N THR A 97 1.80 8.95 7.80
CA THR A 97 3.24 8.80 8.00
C THR A 97 3.99 9.90 7.25
N PRO A 98 5.23 10.23 7.65
CA PRO A 98 6.08 11.13 6.87
C PRO A 98 6.39 10.63 5.45
N LEU A 99 6.16 9.35 5.14
CA LEU A 99 6.35 8.78 3.80
C LEU A 99 5.07 8.83 2.93
N GLY A 100 4.04 9.51 3.44
CA GLY A 100 2.70 9.62 2.86
C GLY A 100 1.65 8.80 3.62
N PRO A 101 0.37 8.99 3.28
CA PRO A 101 -0.73 8.24 3.88
C PRO A 101 -0.65 6.76 3.50
N MET A 102 -1.00 5.89 4.45
CA MET A 102 -1.04 4.45 4.30
C MET A 102 -2.45 3.93 4.59
N LEU A 103 -2.89 2.97 3.79
CA LEU A 103 -4.12 2.23 4.01
C LEU A 103 -3.83 1.08 4.98
N ALA A 104 -4.56 1.01 6.08
CA ALA A 104 -4.53 -0.10 7.02
C ALA A 104 -5.81 -0.94 6.90
N VAL A 105 -5.67 -2.26 6.88
CA VAL A 105 -6.78 -3.22 6.97
C VAL A 105 -6.54 -4.16 8.13
N PHE A 106 -7.49 -4.18 9.07
CA PHE A 106 -7.49 -5.08 10.22
C PHE A 106 -8.53 -6.18 10.02
N SER A 107 -8.07 -7.42 10.09
CA SER A 107 -8.94 -8.57 10.30
C SER A 107 -9.27 -8.73 11.79
N PRO A 108 -10.15 -9.66 12.16
CA PRO A 108 -10.35 -10.03 13.55
C PRO A 108 -9.08 -10.49 14.27
N GLN A 109 -8.13 -11.08 13.52
CA GLN A 109 -6.89 -11.65 14.05
C GLN A 109 -5.76 -10.62 14.18
N GLY A 110 -5.87 -9.45 13.54
CA GLY A 110 -4.84 -8.40 13.60
C GLY A 110 -4.72 -7.59 12.32
N LEU A 111 -3.62 -6.85 12.18
CA LEU A 111 -3.28 -6.09 10.98
C LEU A 111 -2.95 -7.07 9.84
N SER A 112 -3.71 -7.00 8.74
CA SER A 112 -3.50 -7.86 7.57
C SER A 112 -2.94 -7.11 6.36
N LEU A 113 -3.04 -5.78 6.35
CA LEU A 113 -2.43 -4.92 5.34
C LEU A 113 -2.09 -3.56 5.93
N LEU A 114 -0.90 -3.06 5.60
CA LEU A 114 -0.48 -1.69 5.78
C LEU A 114 0.35 -1.30 4.55
N GLU A 115 -0.23 -0.53 3.64
CA GLU A 115 0.39 -0.24 2.34
C GLU A 115 0.10 1.16 1.82
N PHE A 116 1.01 1.63 0.97
CA PHE A 116 0.83 2.89 0.24
C PHE A 116 -0.18 2.70 -0.90
N PRO A 117 -1.13 3.63 -1.09
CA PRO A 117 -2.19 3.49 -2.08
C PRO A 117 -1.67 3.48 -3.53
N GLU A 118 -0.43 3.91 -3.77
CA GLU A 118 0.21 3.85 -5.09
C GLU A 118 0.69 2.45 -5.51
N ARG A 119 0.68 1.46 -4.60
CA ARG A 119 1.18 0.11 -4.91
C ARG A 119 0.41 -0.51 -6.07
N LYS A 120 1.14 -0.93 -7.12
CA LYS A 120 0.57 -1.41 -8.40
C LYS A 120 -0.47 -2.52 -8.25
N MET A 121 -0.33 -3.39 -7.25
CA MET A 121 -1.15 -4.58 -7.01
C MET A 121 -2.13 -4.47 -5.84
N LEU A 122 -2.28 -3.29 -5.23
CA LEU A 122 -3.07 -3.13 -3.99
C LEU A 122 -4.51 -3.67 -4.10
N GLU A 123 -5.16 -3.46 -5.24
CA GLU A 123 -6.51 -4.01 -5.47
C GLU A 123 -6.56 -5.54 -5.44
N THR A 124 -5.60 -6.21 -6.08
CA THR A 124 -5.48 -7.67 -6.02
C THR A 124 -5.25 -8.13 -4.59
N GLU A 125 -4.49 -7.37 -3.81
CA GLU A 125 -4.27 -7.68 -2.40
C GLU A 125 -5.53 -7.56 -1.55
N LEU A 126 -6.32 -6.50 -1.75
CA LEU A 126 -7.58 -6.30 -1.07
C LEU A 126 -8.58 -7.42 -1.42
N LEU A 127 -8.71 -7.79 -2.70
CA LEU A 127 -9.53 -8.92 -3.12
C LEU A 127 -9.08 -10.24 -2.48
N ALA A 128 -7.77 -10.45 -2.34
CA ALA A 128 -7.24 -11.64 -1.68
C ALA A 128 -7.59 -11.67 -0.17
N LEU A 129 -7.58 -10.51 0.51
CA LEU A 129 -8.02 -10.41 1.90
C LEU A 129 -9.52 -10.67 2.04
N GLN A 130 -10.35 -10.05 1.20
CA GLN A 130 -11.79 -10.28 1.18
C GLN A 130 -12.10 -11.76 1.00
N LYS A 131 -11.39 -12.43 0.08
CA LYS A 131 -11.52 -13.88 -0.14
C LYS A 131 -11.05 -14.69 1.08
N ALA A 132 -9.91 -14.34 1.67
CA ALA A 132 -9.33 -15.09 2.79
C ALA A 132 -10.19 -15.03 4.05
N PHE A 133 -10.88 -13.92 4.30
CA PHE A 133 -11.72 -13.72 5.48
C PHE A 133 -13.23 -13.83 5.21
N GLY A 134 -13.64 -14.04 3.96
CA GLY A 134 -15.05 -14.11 3.57
C GLY A 134 -15.87 -12.88 3.95
N SER A 135 -15.23 -11.72 4.09
CA SER A 135 -15.78 -10.53 4.75
C SER A 135 -15.55 -9.27 3.92
N GLY A 136 -16.54 -8.38 3.87
CA GLY A 136 -16.42 -7.06 3.24
C GLY A 136 -15.60 -6.07 4.05
N PHE A 137 -15.44 -4.85 3.53
CA PHE A 137 -14.70 -3.78 4.17
C PHE A 137 -15.61 -2.82 4.92
N ILE A 138 -15.13 -2.25 6.02
CA ILE A 138 -15.81 -1.16 6.71
C ILE A 138 -14.82 -0.07 7.09
N TRP A 139 -15.08 1.15 6.64
CA TRP A 139 -14.35 2.32 7.12
C TRP A 139 -14.71 2.58 8.58
N ARG A 140 -13.75 2.36 9.46
CA ARG A 140 -13.96 2.52 10.89
C ARG A 140 -12.63 2.77 11.59
N GLU A 141 -12.52 3.92 12.22
CA GLU A 141 -11.43 4.17 13.13
C GLU A 141 -11.71 3.47 14.47
N THR A 142 -10.87 2.49 14.81
CA THR A 142 -10.97 1.71 16.05
C THR A 142 -9.79 1.99 16.97
N ALA A 143 -9.87 1.47 18.20
CA ALA A 143 -8.75 1.53 19.14
C ALA A 143 -7.47 0.92 18.55
N ARG A 144 -7.60 -0.15 17.74
CA ARG A 144 -6.47 -0.79 17.04
C ARG A 144 -5.80 0.15 16.05
N SER A 145 -6.58 0.85 15.21
CA SER A 145 -6.02 1.81 14.25
C SER A 145 -5.38 3.03 14.94
N ARG A 146 -5.97 3.53 16.04
CA ARG A 146 -5.39 4.64 16.82
C ARG A 146 -4.08 4.25 17.49
N ALA A 147 -4.04 3.06 18.09
CA ALA A 147 -2.83 2.52 18.68
C ALA A 147 -1.73 2.41 17.62
N LEU A 148 -2.01 1.81 16.47
CA LEU A 148 -1.03 1.71 15.37
C LEU A 148 -0.59 3.09 14.86
N GLN A 149 -1.50 4.06 14.74
CA GLN A 149 -1.13 5.44 14.38
C GLN A 149 -0.10 6.02 15.35
N GLN A 150 -0.31 5.82 16.66
CA GLN A 150 0.63 6.28 17.68
C GLN A 150 1.97 5.53 17.60
N GLU A 151 1.96 4.21 17.41
CA GLU A 151 3.21 3.45 17.24
C GLU A 151 4.00 3.91 16.02
N LEU A 152 3.34 4.24 14.92
CA LEU A 152 3.98 4.81 13.73
C LEU A 152 4.59 6.18 14.03
N VAL A 153 3.88 7.06 14.74
CA VAL A 153 4.44 8.36 15.16
C VAL A 153 5.70 8.18 15.99
N GLU A 154 5.67 7.29 16.98
CA GLU A 154 6.82 6.99 17.84
C GLU A 154 7.98 6.36 17.06
N TYR A 155 7.70 5.47 16.10
CA TYR A 155 8.69 4.85 15.22
C TYR A 155 9.39 5.89 14.34
N PHE A 156 8.62 6.77 13.68
CA PHE A 156 9.18 7.83 12.84
C PHE A 156 9.90 8.93 13.63
N ALA A 157 9.59 9.08 14.93
CA ALA A 157 10.35 9.93 15.85
C ALA A 157 11.64 9.25 16.38
N GLY A 158 11.90 7.99 16.02
CA GLY A 158 13.03 7.21 16.54
C GLY A 158 12.88 6.77 18.01
N ALA A 159 11.72 6.99 18.62
CA ALA A 159 11.46 6.69 20.03
C ALA A 159 11.05 5.22 20.28
N ARG A 160 10.67 4.49 19.22
CA ARG A 160 10.17 3.11 19.29
C ARG A 160 10.79 2.22 18.21
N PRO A 161 11.61 1.22 18.57
CA PRO A 161 12.15 0.28 17.59
C PRO A 161 11.23 -0.90 17.25
N THR A 162 10.16 -1.13 18.04
CA THR A 162 9.28 -2.31 17.94
C THR A 162 7.80 -1.98 18.04
N PHE A 163 6.96 -2.74 17.35
CA PHE A 163 5.50 -2.56 17.34
C PHE A 163 4.82 -3.61 18.22
N ALA A 164 3.82 -3.23 19.00
CA ALA A 164 2.96 -4.15 19.77
C ALA A 164 1.72 -4.59 18.97
N THR A 165 1.44 -3.93 17.84
CA THR A 165 0.34 -4.27 16.94
C THR A 165 0.39 -5.74 16.50
N ALA A 166 -0.68 -6.49 16.81
CA ALA A 166 -0.83 -7.88 16.40
C ALA A 166 -0.92 -7.99 14.87
N LEU A 167 -0.16 -8.92 14.29
CA LEU A 167 -0.09 -9.12 12.84
C LEU A 167 -0.85 -10.38 12.42
N ALA A 168 -1.61 -10.28 11.33
CA ALA A 168 -2.34 -11.37 10.70
C ALA A 168 -2.07 -11.39 9.18
N PRO A 169 -0.81 -11.66 8.75
CA PRO A 169 -0.46 -11.65 7.34
C PRO A 169 -1.11 -12.81 6.58
N VAL A 170 -1.66 -12.52 5.40
CA VAL A 170 -2.25 -13.53 4.51
C VAL A 170 -1.27 -13.89 3.39
N GLY A 171 -0.80 -15.13 3.40
CA GLY A 171 0.13 -15.66 2.40
C GLY A 171 0.34 -17.17 2.51
N THR A 172 1.09 -17.75 1.58
CA THR A 172 1.47 -19.16 1.59
C THR A 172 2.34 -19.50 2.82
N PRO A 173 2.43 -20.78 3.23
CA PRO A 173 3.31 -21.17 4.33
C PRO A 173 4.76 -20.72 4.15
N PHE A 174 5.27 -20.75 2.92
CA PHE A 174 6.62 -20.27 2.59
C PHE A 174 6.75 -18.75 2.77
N GLN A 175 5.78 -17.97 2.26
CA GLN A 175 5.77 -16.51 2.46
C GLN A 175 5.73 -16.15 3.95
N GLN A 176 4.85 -16.80 4.71
CA GLN A 176 4.75 -16.57 6.17
C GLN A 176 6.04 -16.96 6.92
N GLN A 177 6.75 -18.01 6.48
CA GLN A 177 8.06 -18.35 7.04
C GLN A 177 9.09 -17.24 6.77
N VAL A 178 9.15 -16.72 5.53
CA VAL A 178 10.03 -15.61 5.15
C VAL A 178 9.71 -14.35 5.96
N TRP A 179 8.43 -13.99 6.08
CA TRP A 179 8.00 -12.79 6.82
C TRP A 179 8.20 -12.90 8.33
N ARG A 180 8.08 -14.09 8.91
CA ARG A 180 8.47 -14.33 10.31
C ARG A 180 9.97 -14.11 10.51
N GLN A 181 10.79 -14.58 9.57
CA GLN A 181 12.23 -14.32 9.62
C GLN A 181 12.55 -12.82 9.47
N LEU A 182 11.84 -12.08 8.61
CA LEU A 182 12.04 -10.62 8.50
C LEU A 182 11.89 -9.92 9.86
N GLN A 183 10.89 -10.31 10.64
CA GLN A 183 10.63 -9.72 11.95
C GLN A 183 11.73 -9.98 12.99
N THR A 184 12.63 -10.94 12.74
CA THR A 184 13.80 -11.17 13.62
C THR A 184 15.00 -10.28 13.27
N ILE A 185 14.94 -9.52 12.18
CA ILE A 185 15.99 -8.57 11.80
C ILE A 185 15.84 -7.33 12.70
N PRO A 186 16.82 -7.01 13.58
CA PRO A 186 16.70 -5.89 14.51
C PRO A 186 16.59 -4.53 13.80
N TYR A 187 16.01 -3.56 14.51
CA TYR A 187 16.00 -2.15 14.09
C TYR A 187 17.44 -1.66 13.82
N GLY A 188 17.64 -0.94 12.71
CA GLY A 188 18.95 -0.41 12.33
C GLY A 188 19.91 -1.44 11.75
N GLN A 189 19.50 -2.72 11.63
CA GLN A 189 20.31 -3.76 11.02
C GLN A 189 19.74 -4.20 9.68
N THR A 190 20.63 -4.58 8.77
CA THR A 190 20.26 -5.16 7.48
C THR A 190 20.71 -6.62 7.36
N ARG A 191 20.05 -7.36 6.47
CA ARG A 191 20.49 -8.68 5.99
C ARG A 191 20.45 -8.73 4.47
N SER A 192 21.22 -9.61 3.87
CA SER A 192 21.07 -9.92 2.45
C SER A 192 19.97 -10.96 2.23
N TYR A 193 19.41 -11.00 1.02
CA TYR A 193 18.47 -12.07 0.63
C TYR A 193 19.09 -13.47 0.80
N ARG A 194 20.41 -13.60 0.60
CA ARG A 194 21.15 -14.85 0.82
C ARG A 194 21.17 -15.24 2.30
N GLN A 195 21.49 -14.30 3.19
CA GLN A 195 21.48 -14.53 4.64
C GLN A 195 20.07 -14.89 5.14
N GLN A 196 19.04 -14.23 4.62
CA GLN A 196 17.65 -14.59 4.94
C GLN A 196 17.30 -16.00 4.47
N ALA A 197 17.67 -16.39 3.24
CA ALA A 197 17.47 -17.73 2.71
C ALA A 197 18.17 -18.81 3.56
N GLN A 198 19.38 -18.53 4.04
CA GLN A 198 20.10 -19.37 4.99
C GLN A 198 19.36 -19.47 6.34
N ALA A 199 18.89 -18.34 6.89
CA ALA A 199 18.22 -18.29 8.19
C ALA A 199 16.90 -19.08 8.22
N ILE A 200 16.22 -19.25 7.08
CA ILE A 200 15.02 -20.10 6.97
C ILE A 200 15.33 -21.57 6.60
N GLY A 201 16.60 -21.96 6.55
CA GLY A 201 17.04 -23.31 6.19
C GLY A 201 16.90 -23.64 4.70
N LYS A 202 16.79 -22.64 3.82
CA LYS A 202 16.64 -22.81 2.37
C LYS A 202 17.66 -21.99 1.57
N PRO A 203 18.97 -22.29 1.68
CA PRO A 203 20.04 -21.46 1.09
C PRO A 203 19.94 -21.27 -0.43
N GLN A 204 19.36 -22.22 -1.16
CA GLN A 204 19.15 -22.14 -2.61
C GLN A 204 17.93 -21.29 -3.01
N ALA A 205 17.05 -20.94 -2.07
CA ALA A 205 15.78 -20.26 -2.34
C ALA A 205 15.88 -18.72 -2.40
N VAL A 206 17.04 -18.15 -2.68
CA VAL A 206 17.30 -16.70 -2.62
C VAL A 206 16.29 -15.89 -3.45
N ARG A 207 16.02 -16.30 -4.70
CA ARG A 207 15.05 -15.60 -5.56
C ARG A 207 13.62 -15.73 -5.04
N ALA A 208 13.25 -16.88 -4.51
CA ALA A 208 11.93 -17.10 -3.93
C ALA A 208 11.74 -16.26 -2.64
N VAL A 209 12.77 -16.15 -1.82
CA VAL A 209 12.81 -15.23 -0.66
C VAL A 209 12.63 -13.78 -1.10
N ALA A 210 13.37 -13.34 -2.13
CA ALA A 210 13.24 -11.98 -2.66
C ALA A 210 11.83 -11.69 -3.19
N ALA A 211 11.22 -12.65 -3.90
CA ALA A 211 9.84 -12.55 -4.35
C ALA A 211 8.84 -12.48 -3.17
N SER A 212 9.00 -13.32 -2.14
CA SER A 212 8.19 -13.27 -0.91
C SER A 212 8.31 -11.94 -0.18
N ASN A 213 9.51 -11.32 -0.12
CA ASN A 213 9.68 -9.99 0.46
C ASN A 213 8.92 -8.92 -0.32
N GLY A 214 8.91 -9.00 -1.66
CA GLY A 214 8.11 -8.10 -2.51
C GLY A 214 6.60 -8.29 -2.34
N GLN A 215 6.17 -9.45 -1.86
CA GLN A 215 4.76 -9.78 -1.59
C GLN A 215 4.35 -9.48 -0.15
N ASN A 216 5.24 -8.97 0.69
CA ASN A 216 4.85 -8.41 1.98
C ASN A 216 3.84 -7.28 1.77
N LYS A 217 2.75 -7.32 2.54
CA LYS A 217 1.62 -6.37 2.49
C LYS A 217 1.47 -5.57 3.77
N ILE A 218 2.34 -5.79 4.75
CA ILE A 218 2.37 -5.06 6.01
C ILE A 218 3.72 -4.35 6.05
N ALA A 219 3.82 -3.28 5.26
CA ALA A 219 5.04 -2.48 5.18
C ALA A 219 5.40 -1.91 6.57
N ILE A 220 6.68 -1.60 6.78
CA ILE A 220 7.25 -1.11 8.04
C ILE A 220 7.25 -2.17 9.16
N LEU A 221 6.09 -2.72 9.55
CA LEU A 221 5.98 -3.66 10.67
C LEU A 221 6.54 -5.04 10.35
N ILE A 222 6.33 -5.54 9.12
CA ILE A 222 7.14 -6.64 8.57
C ILE A 222 8.27 -5.98 7.79
N PRO A 223 9.52 -5.96 8.31
CA PRO A 223 10.52 -5.00 7.87
C PRO A 223 11.28 -5.46 6.61
N CYS A 224 10.56 -5.62 5.50
CA CYS A 224 11.16 -6.03 4.22
C CYS A 224 12.14 -5.00 3.64
N HIS A 225 12.11 -3.74 4.12
CA HIS A 225 13.11 -2.71 3.80
C HIS A 225 14.50 -3.03 4.36
N ARG A 226 14.60 -3.84 5.44
CA ARG A 226 15.87 -4.26 6.05
C ARG A 226 16.63 -5.33 5.27
N VAL A 227 16.09 -5.81 4.14
CA VAL A 227 16.77 -6.81 3.30
C VAL A 227 17.29 -6.19 2.01
N ILE A 228 18.58 -6.35 1.73
CA ILE A 228 19.29 -5.70 0.60
C ILE A 228 20.06 -6.71 -0.27
N GLY A 229 20.62 -6.25 -1.39
CA GLY A 229 21.54 -7.04 -2.21
C GLY A 229 22.80 -7.42 -1.43
N SER A 230 23.44 -8.54 -1.79
CA SER A 230 24.72 -8.93 -1.17
C SER A 230 25.88 -7.99 -1.52
N ASP A 231 25.72 -7.19 -2.57
CA ASP A 231 26.61 -6.11 -3.00
C ASP A 231 26.31 -4.78 -2.30
N GLY A 232 25.41 -4.77 -1.31
CA GLY A 232 24.99 -3.57 -0.59
C GLY A 232 23.98 -2.69 -1.32
N ARG A 233 23.59 -3.04 -2.56
CA ARG A 233 22.66 -2.22 -3.34
C ARG A 233 21.23 -2.36 -2.83
N LEU A 234 20.53 -1.23 -2.77
CA LEU A 234 19.09 -1.20 -2.57
C LEU A 234 18.41 -1.71 -3.84
N THR A 235 17.82 -2.89 -3.74
CA THR A 235 16.99 -3.48 -4.79
C THR A 235 15.63 -3.79 -4.22
N GLY A 236 14.61 -3.80 -5.07
CA GLY A 236 13.28 -4.32 -4.77
C GLY A 236 12.62 -3.80 -3.48
N TYR A 237 11.68 -2.87 -3.61
CA TYR A 237 10.75 -2.54 -2.54
C TYR A 237 9.42 -2.16 -3.14
N ALA A 238 8.35 -2.81 -2.71
CA ALA A 238 7.04 -2.60 -3.32
C ALA A 238 6.48 -1.20 -3.07
N GLY A 239 6.86 -0.56 -1.95
CA GLY A 239 6.58 0.85 -1.67
C GLY A 239 7.49 1.85 -2.40
N GLY A 240 8.44 1.41 -3.24
CA GLY A 240 9.41 2.26 -3.94
C GLY A 240 10.78 2.41 -3.23
N LEU A 241 11.86 2.51 -4.00
CA LEU A 241 13.22 2.55 -3.45
C LEU A 241 13.47 3.77 -2.56
N GLU A 242 12.88 4.92 -2.86
CA GLU A 242 12.98 6.13 -2.03
C GLU A 242 12.49 5.89 -0.60
N ARG A 243 11.31 5.25 -0.44
CA ARG A 243 10.76 4.92 0.88
C ARG A 243 11.63 3.91 1.63
N LYS A 244 12.19 2.91 0.91
CA LYS A 244 13.14 1.96 1.50
C LYS A 244 14.40 2.66 2.01
N LYS A 245 14.96 3.59 1.24
CA LYS A 245 16.11 4.40 1.64
C LYS A 245 15.77 5.24 2.88
N ALA A 246 14.68 5.99 2.85
CA ALA A 246 14.26 6.83 3.97
C ALA A 246 14.06 6.04 5.28
N LEU A 247 13.48 4.84 5.21
CA LEU A 247 13.34 3.96 6.39
C LEU A 247 14.70 3.47 6.89
N LEU A 248 15.63 3.09 6.02
CA LEU A 248 16.97 2.67 6.43
C LEU A 248 17.78 3.83 7.02
N ASP A 249 17.67 5.02 6.45
CA ASP A 249 18.33 6.23 6.97
C ASP A 249 17.80 6.57 8.37
N LEU A 250 16.47 6.57 8.56
CA LEU A 250 15.81 6.71 9.86
C LEU A 250 16.35 5.70 10.88
N GLU A 251 16.38 4.41 10.51
CA GLU A 251 16.75 3.35 11.45
C GLU A 251 18.25 3.32 11.78
N SER A 252 19.10 3.86 10.90
CA SER A 252 20.55 3.94 11.12
C SER A 252 20.97 5.18 11.92
N GLY A 253 20.03 6.08 12.25
CA GLY A 253 20.34 7.35 12.90
C GLY A 253 21.01 8.37 11.98
N ALA A 254 21.09 8.10 10.68
CA ALA A 254 21.45 9.12 9.70
C ALA A 254 20.33 10.17 9.64
N SER A 255 20.65 11.43 9.34
CA SER A 255 19.63 12.46 9.09
C SER A 255 18.70 11.97 7.98
N ALA A 256 17.51 11.51 8.35
CA ALA A 256 16.53 11.04 7.40
C ALA A 256 16.01 12.26 6.62
N THR A 257 16.25 12.31 5.31
CA THR A 257 15.50 13.21 4.44
C THR A 257 14.10 12.63 4.27
N LEU A 258 13.17 13.04 5.14
CA LEU A 258 11.74 12.81 4.95
C LEU A 258 11.26 13.86 3.95
N PHE A 259 10.69 13.41 2.82
CA PHE A 259 10.30 14.24 1.69
C PHE A 259 8.99 14.98 1.92
#